data_AF-A0A1I3T515-F1
#
_entry.id   AF-A0A1I3T515-F1
#
_cell.length_a   1.000
_cell.length_b   1.000
_cell.length_c   1.000
_cell.angle_alpha   90.00
_cell.angle_beta   90.00
_cell.angle_gamma   90.00
#
_symmetry.space_group_name_H-M   'P 1'
#
loop_
_entity.id
_entity.type
_entity.pdbx_description
1 polymer ?
#
loop_
_entity_poly.entity_id
_entity_poly.type
_entity_poly.pdbx_seq_one_letter_code
_entity_poly.pdbx_strand_id
1 'polypeptide(L)'
;MEEQIYQLAEWFVFQAVQAIGTDEAMLARLQRATASIRKATEAGWTIHDLQFEISEFARIHPELVKRVYHLEEIIGNKKPPNNLIEPDVFYYHNVLRNVPPAPRISIKDGVVKRIEESFYLEIKKRFTMDELQEYWYKTNGITPNDHMRRQDEGKFKYLLGIYNIDELLFAIDVARSMRAEMQLLPLRNAFDLERYMDDARKFIEGKKNVHIQEGINKIVRKEE
;
A
#
# COMPACT_ATOMS: atom_id res chain seq x y z
N MET A 1 -7.02 4.88 13.84
CA MET A 1 -6.55 5.66 12.69
C MET A 1 -6.88 7.14 12.86
N GLU A 2 -8.14 7.53 13.03
CA GLU A 2 -8.54 8.93 13.30
C GLU A 2 -7.78 9.59 14.45
N GLU A 3 -7.69 8.90 15.60
CA GLU A 3 -6.97 9.39 16.77
C GLU A 3 -5.49 9.65 16.47
N GLN A 4 -4.84 8.79 15.67
CA GLN A 4 -3.43 8.94 15.29
C GLN A 4 -3.22 10.11 14.32
N ILE A 5 -4.18 10.35 13.42
CA ILE A 5 -4.18 11.51 12.52
C ILE A 5 -4.24 12.79 13.35
N TYR A 6 -5.18 12.85 14.31
CA TYR A 6 -5.34 14.00 15.19
C TYR A 6 -4.10 14.24 16.06
N GLN A 7 -3.54 13.18 16.66
CA GLN A 7 -2.31 13.27 17.46
C GLN A 7 -1.12 13.80 16.65
N LEU A 8 -0.96 13.35 15.40
CA LEU A 8 0.09 13.88 14.52
C LEU A 8 -0.17 15.34 14.15
N ALA A 9 -1.42 15.72 13.89
CA ALA A 9 -1.80 17.11 13.61
C ALA A 9 -1.50 18.03 14.79
N GLU A 10 -1.85 17.60 16.00
CA GLU A 10 -1.59 18.31 17.26
C GLU A 10 -0.09 18.47 17.48
N TRP A 11 0.68 17.39 17.34
CA TRP A 11 2.13 17.43 17.43
C TRP A 11 2.75 18.37 16.38
N PHE A 12 2.30 18.32 15.13
CA PHE A 12 2.80 19.21 14.08
C PHE A 12 2.56 20.68 14.42
N VAL A 13 1.34 21.05 14.82
CA VAL A 13 0.96 22.44 15.09
C VAL A 13 1.67 22.98 16.34
N PHE A 14 1.64 22.23 17.45
CA PHE A 14 2.10 22.75 18.74
C PHE A 14 3.58 22.45 19.04
N GLN A 15 4.12 21.33 18.55
CA GLN A 15 5.51 20.94 18.85
C GLN A 15 6.47 21.24 17.71
N ALA A 16 6.13 20.87 16.47
CA ALA A 16 7.04 21.06 15.33
C ALA A 16 7.07 22.53 14.86
N VAL A 17 5.91 23.12 14.64
CA VAL A 17 5.78 24.50 14.16
C VAL A 17 5.75 25.52 15.31
N GLN A 18 5.39 25.07 16.52
CA GLN A 18 5.24 25.95 17.69
C GLN A 18 4.30 27.12 17.42
N ALA A 19 3.16 26.84 16.79
CA ALA A 19 2.20 27.85 16.41
C ALA A 19 1.64 28.60 17.64
N ILE A 20 1.51 29.93 17.50
CA ILE A 20 0.95 30.81 18.53
C ILE A 20 -0.20 31.59 17.88
N GLY A 21 -1.31 31.75 18.59
CA GLY A 21 -2.47 32.51 18.13
C GLY A 21 -3.64 32.44 19.10
N THR A 22 -4.79 32.95 18.68
CA THR A 22 -6.06 32.77 19.42
C THR A 22 -6.50 31.31 19.35
N ASP A 23 -7.34 30.89 20.31
CA ASP A 23 -7.90 29.53 20.33
C ASP A 23 -8.60 29.17 19.02
N GLU A 24 -9.38 30.11 18.44
CA GLU A 24 -10.03 29.92 17.15
C GLU A 24 -9.03 29.72 15.99
N ALA A 25 -7.94 30.49 15.96
CA ALA A 25 -6.92 30.35 14.93
C ALA A 25 -6.16 29.03 15.05
N MET A 26 -5.89 28.58 16.28
CA MET A 26 -5.24 27.29 16.55
C MET A 26 -6.14 26.12 16.17
N LEU A 27 -7.43 26.19 16.51
CA LEU A 27 -8.41 25.18 16.12
C LEU A 27 -8.51 25.08 14.59
N ALA A 28 -8.60 26.21 13.89
CA ALA A 28 -8.66 26.24 12.42
C ALA A 28 -7.37 25.70 11.76
N ARG A 29 -6.21 25.87 12.41
CA ARG A 29 -4.94 25.31 11.93
C ARG A 29 -4.87 23.81 12.16
N LEU A 30 -5.33 23.34 13.32
CA LEU A 30 -5.39 21.92 13.67
C LEU A 30 -6.35 21.14 12.76
N GLN A 31 -7.52 21.72 12.45
CA GLN A 31 -8.47 21.14 11.50
C GLN A 31 -7.86 21.03 10.10
N ARG A 32 -7.15 22.06 9.63
CA ARG A 32 -6.45 22.02 8.34
C ARG A 32 -5.35 20.95 8.33
N ALA A 33 -4.51 20.90 9.35
CA ALA A 33 -3.47 19.86 9.46
C ALA A 33 -4.06 18.45 9.47
N THR A 34 -5.16 18.25 10.22
CA THR A 34 -5.92 16.97 10.23
C THR A 34 -6.39 16.59 8.82
N ALA A 35 -6.95 17.54 8.06
CA ALA A 35 -7.40 17.30 6.70
C ALA A 35 -6.24 16.98 5.75
N SER A 36 -5.12 17.68 5.86
CA SER A 36 -3.90 17.45 5.06
C SER A 36 -3.31 16.06 5.33
N ILE A 37 -3.20 15.67 6.62
CA ILE A 37 -2.70 14.35 7.01
C ILE A 37 -3.63 13.26 6.50
N ARG A 38 -4.95 13.44 6.64
CA ARG A 38 -5.94 12.50 6.08
C ARG A 38 -5.74 12.31 4.59
N LYS A 39 -5.66 13.40 3.82
CA LYS A 39 -5.42 13.35 2.37
C LYS A 39 -4.10 12.64 2.04
N ALA A 40 -3.04 12.88 2.82
CA ALA A 40 -1.77 12.18 2.64
C ALA A 40 -1.90 10.68 2.93
N THR A 41 -2.63 10.28 3.98
CA THR A 41 -2.88 8.86 4.28
C THR A 41 -3.71 8.17 3.21
N GLU A 42 -4.69 8.86 2.63
CA GLU A 42 -5.46 8.39 1.47
C GLU A 42 -4.58 8.24 0.21
N ALA A 43 -3.49 9.01 0.12
CA ALA A 43 -2.47 8.87 -0.91
C ALA A 43 -1.42 7.78 -0.61
N GLY A 44 -1.52 7.06 0.52
CA GLY A 44 -0.64 5.94 0.89
C GLY A 44 0.49 6.28 1.88
N TRP A 45 0.54 7.50 2.40
CA TRP A 45 1.47 7.85 3.49
C TRP A 45 1.07 7.16 4.80
N THR A 46 2.04 6.70 5.58
CA THR A 46 1.78 6.30 6.97
C THR A 46 1.97 7.49 7.91
N ILE A 47 1.36 7.42 9.09
CA ILE A 47 1.56 8.41 10.16
C ILE A 47 3.05 8.51 10.52
N HIS A 48 3.75 7.36 10.57
CA HIS A 48 5.17 7.31 10.86
C HIS A 48 6.01 8.01 9.79
N ASP A 49 5.73 7.78 8.50
CA ASP A 49 6.46 8.44 7.41
C ASP A 49 6.24 9.96 7.43
N LEU A 50 5.00 10.40 7.65
CA LEU A 50 4.69 11.83 7.76
C LEU A 50 5.42 12.46 8.94
N GLN A 51 5.42 11.80 10.11
CA GLN A 51 6.14 12.28 11.28
C GLN A 51 7.64 12.35 11.03
N PHE A 52 8.21 11.34 10.36
CA PHE A 52 9.62 11.32 9.99
C PHE A 52 9.97 12.48 9.05
N GLU A 53 9.19 12.70 7.98
CA GLU A 53 9.42 13.79 7.03
C GLU A 53 9.31 15.17 7.66
N ILE A 54 8.32 15.38 8.54
CA ILE A 54 8.17 16.63 9.30
C ILE A 54 9.37 16.82 10.23
N SER A 55 9.79 15.77 10.94
CA SER A 55 10.93 15.82 11.88
C SER A 55 12.24 16.11 11.16
N GLU A 56 12.48 15.47 10.02
CA GLU A 56 13.67 15.73 9.20
C GLU A 56 13.66 17.15 8.63
N PHE A 57 12.51 17.64 8.16
CA PHE A 57 12.39 19.03 7.73
C PHE A 57 12.69 20.02 8.87
N ALA A 58 12.14 19.79 10.06
CA ALA A 58 12.39 20.61 11.24
C ALA A 58 13.88 20.59 11.65
N ARG A 59 14.53 19.43 11.54
CA ARG A 59 15.96 19.26 11.85
C ARG A 59 16.85 20.01 10.85
N ILE A 60 16.54 19.94 9.56
CA ILE A 60 17.34 20.58 8.49
C ILE A 60 17.04 22.09 8.39
N HIS A 61 15.80 22.49 8.65
CA HIS A 61 15.31 23.86 8.49
C HIS A 61 14.55 24.39 9.72
N PRO A 62 15.22 24.52 10.89
CA PRO A 62 14.57 24.83 12.17
C PRO A 62 13.86 26.19 12.24
N GLU A 63 14.30 27.17 11.46
CA GLU A 63 13.65 28.48 11.40
C GLU A 63 12.53 28.56 10.35
N LEU A 64 12.59 27.72 9.30
CA LEU A 64 11.53 27.66 8.29
C LEU A 64 10.33 26.87 8.80
N VAL A 65 10.54 25.78 9.54
CA VAL A 65 9.44 24.97 10.06
C VAL A 65 8.47 25.78 10.93
N LYS A 66 8.98 26.74 11.71
CA LYS A 66 8.16 27.65 12.53
C LYS A 66 7.24 28.57 11.70
N ARG A 67 7.58 28.78 10.43
CA ARG A 67 6.84 29.65 9.50
C ARG A 67 5.90 28.87 8.57
N VAL A 68 5.98 27.54 8.56
CA VAL A 68 5.13 26.69 7.72
C VAL A 68 3.69 26.78 8.20
N TYR A 69 2.77 27.23 7.35
CA TYR A 69 1.34 27.31 7.68
C TYR A 69 0.60 26.04 7.29
N HIS A 70 1.03 25.41 6.20
CA HIS A 70 0.39 24.26 5.59
C HIS A 70 1.34 23.08 5.54
N LEU A 71 0.86 21.89 5.92
CA LEU A 71 1.68 20.67 5.89
C LEU A 71 2.19 20.38 4.47
N GLU A 72 1.42 20.76 3.45
CA GLU A 72 1.73 20.68 2.04
C GLU A 72 3.04 21.39 1.65
N GLU A 73 3.47 22.40 2.42
CA GLU A 73 4.77 23.06 2.19
C GLU A 73 5.95 22.12 2.48
N ILE A 74 5.74 21.09 3.30
CA ILE A 74 6.74 20.06 3.64
C ILE A 74 6.59 18.83 2.74
N ILE A 75 5.35 18.37 2.53
CA ILE A 75 5.06 17.07 1.88
C ILE A 75 4.55 17.17 0.45
N GLY A 76 4.11 18.35 -0.02
CA GLY A 76 3.23 18.49 -1.19
C GLY A 76 3.79 17.97 -2.50
N ASN A 77 5.12 17.95 -2.65
CA ASN A 77 5.80 17.43 -3.84
C ASN A 77 6.39 16.02 -3.64
N LYS A 78 6.26 15.44 -2.44
CA LYS A 78 6.84 14.13 -2.10
C LYS A 78 5.82 13.03 -2.37
N LYS A 79 6.31 11.87 -2.81
CA LYS A 79 5.53 10.63 -2.89
C LYS A 79 5.74 9.81 -1.61
N PRO A 80 4.78 8.96 -1.21
CA PRO A 80 5.00 8.02 -0.11
C PRO A 80 6.28 7.23 -0.36
N PRO A 81 7.18 7.11 0.64
CA PRO A 81 8.45 6.46 0.45
C PRO A 81 8.27 4.96 0.19
N ASN A 82 9.16 4.41 -0.64
CA ASN A 82 9.27 2.98 -0.92
C ASN A 82 7.99 2.32 -1.45
N ASN A 83 7.13 3.08 -2.14
CA ASN A 83 5.94 2.55 -2.78
C ASN A 83 6.29 1.89 -4.12
N LEU A 84 5.97 0.62 -4.28
CA LEU A 84 6.15 -0.17 -5.50
C LEU A 84 4.94 -0.09 -6.45
N ILE A 85 3.82 0.50 -6.00
CA ILE A 85 2.65 0.75 -6.82
C ILE A 85 2.79 2.10 -7.51
N GLU A 86 2.50 2.11 -8.81
CA GLU A 86 2.39 3.33 -9.60
C GLU A 86 0.96 3.89 -9.52
N PRO A 87 0.81 5.23 -9.42
CA PRO A 87 -0.49 5.85 -9.47
C PRO A 87 -1.16 5.60 -10.83
N ASP A 88 -2.48 5.45 -10.81
CA ASP A 88 -3.34 5.28 -12.00
C ASP A 88 -3.06 4.01 -12.84
N VAL A 89 -2.27 3.08 -12.33
CA VAL A 89 -2.06 1.75 -12.93
C VAL A 89 -3.03 0.74 -12.32
N PHE A 90 -3.72 0.00 -13.19
CA PHE A 90 -4.58 -1.10 -12.76
C PHE A 90 -3.80 -2.40 -12.65
N TYR A 91 -3.74 -2.95 -11.44
CA TYR A 91 -3.05 -4.21 -11.14
C TYR A 91 -4.02 -5.39 -11.14
N TYR A 92 -3.60 -6.53 -11.69
CA TYR A 92 -4.40 -7.76 -11.80
C TYR A 92 -4.25 -8.71 -10.60
N HIS A 93 -3.16 -8.57 -9.86
CA HIS A 93 -2.87 -9.43 -8.74
C HIS A 93 -3.71 -9.07 -7.51
N ASN A 94 -4.31 -10.08 -6.87
CA ASN A 94 -5.25 -9.86 -5.77
C ASN A 94 -4.62 -9.21 -4.54
N VAL A 95 -3.32 -9.47 -4.29
CA VAL A 95 -2.61 -8.84 -3.16
C VAL A 95 -2.48 -7.31 -3.30
N LEU A 96 -2.60 -6.78 -4.50
CA LEU A 96 -2.51 -5.35 -4.82
C LEU A 96 -3.89 -4.67 -4.82
N ARG A 97 -4.94 -5.40 -4.42
CA ARG A 97 -6.33 -4.94 -4.44
C ARG A 97 -6.95 -5.01 -3.05
N ASN A 98 -7.87 -4.10 -2.80
CA ASN A 98 -8.81 -4.14 -1.70
C ASN A 98 -10.19 -4.52 -2.25
N VAL A 99 -10.80 -5.52 -1.64
CA VAL A 99 -12.16 -5.98 -1.92
C VAL A 99 -12.88 -6.15 -0.58
N PRO A 100 -14.22 -6.03 -0.53
CA PRO A 100 -14.95 -6.23 0.70
C PRO A 100 -14.72 -7.66 1.22
N PRO A 101 -14.79 -7.84 2.55
CA PRO A 101 -14.74 -9.18 3.12
C PRO A 101 -15.88 -10.03 2.59
N ALA A 102 -15.64 -11.34 2.47
CA ALA A 102 -16.69 -12.29 2.13
C ALA A 102 -17.86 -12.14 3.11
N PRO A 103 -19.14 -12.20 2.64
CA PRO A 103 -20.30 -12.09 3.50
C PRO A 103 -20.22 -13.08 4.66
N ARG A 104 -20.55 -12.61 5.87
CA ARG A 104 -20.50 -13.43 7.08
C ARG A 104 -21.87 -13.52 7.71
N ILE A 105 -22.16 -14.65 8.32
CA ILE A 105 -23.35 -14.83 9.15
C ILE A 105 -22.97 -14.52 10.59
N SER A 106 -23.69 -13.60 11.22
CA SER A 106 -23.58 -13.31 12.64
C SER A 106 -24.86 -13.74 13.34
N ILE A 107 -24.72 -14.42 14.48
CA ILE A 107 -25.83 -14.77 15.35
C ILE A 107 -25.66 -13.94 16.63
N LYS A 108 -26.61 -13.03 16.86
CA LYS A 108 -26.66 -12.22 18.07
C LYS A 108 -28.09 -12.28 18.61
N ASP A 109 -28.23 -12.64 19.88
CA ASP A 109 -29.53 -12.75 20.56
C ASP A 109 -30.53 -13.70 19.86
N GLY A 110 -30.03 -14.81 19.30
CA GLY A 110 -30.85 -15.80 18.57
C GLY A 110 -31.30 -15.36 17.17
N VAL A 111 -30.94 -14.15 16.74
CA VAL A 111 -31.25 -13.64 15.39
C VAL A 111 -30.06 -13.87 14.46
N VAL A 112 -30.30 -14.58 13.38
CA VAL A 112 -29.34 -14.79 12.29
C VAL A 112 -29.35 -13.56 11.38
N LYS A 113 -28.24 -12.84 11.30
CA LYS A 113 -28.06 -11.71 10.37
C LYS A 113 -26.93 -12.01 9.39
N ARG A 114 -27.20 -11.82 8.09
CA ARG A 114 -26.16 -11.76 7.07
C ARG A 114 -25.54 -10.36 7.10
N ILE A 115 -24.24 -10.31 7.36
CA ILE A 115 -23.43 -9.09 7.26
C ILE A 115 -22.76 -9.14 5.89
N GLU A 116 -23.14 -8.22 5.03
CA GLU A 116 -22.62 -8.09 3.66
C GLU A 116 -22.36 -6.62 3.38
N GLU A 117 -21.17 -6.34 2.84
CA GLU A 117 -20.77 -5.01 2.39
C GLU A 117 -21.03 -4.89 0.89
N SER A 118 -21.27 -3.67 0.41
CA SER A 118 -21.39 -3.42 -1.04
C SER A 118 -20.11 -3.80 -1.75
N PHE A 119 -20.23 -4.43 -2.92
CA PHE A 119 -19.06 -4.79 -3.71
C PHE A 119 -18.24 -3.56 -4.11
N TYR A 120 -16.93 -3.60 -3.85
CA TYR A 120 -15.97 -2.63 -4.37
C TYR A 120 -14.68 -3.35 -4.78
N LEU A 121 -13.96 -2.76 -5.72
CA LEU A 121 -12.62 -3.19 -6.10
C LEU A 121 -11.75 -1.94 -6.20
N GLU A 122 -10.83 -1.80 -5.27
CA GLU A 122 -9.89 -0.69 -5.22
C GLU A 122 -8.46 -1.21 -5.35
N ILE A 123 -7.59 -0.45 -6.00
CA ILE A 123 -6.16 -0.73 -6.00
C ILE A 123 -5.57 -0.21 -4.69
N LYS A 124 -4.69 -1.00 -4.06
CA LYS A 124 -3.94 -0.55 -2.89
C LYS A 124 -3.19 0.73 -3.21
N LYS A 125 -3.20 1.68 -2.29
CA LYS A 125 -2.49 2.96 -2.46
C LYS A 125 -0.99 2.81 -2.25
N ARG A 126 -0.59 1.77 -1.51
CA ARG A 126 0.81 1.45 -1.24
C ARG A 126 1.04 -0.05 -1.20
N PHE A 127 2.18 -0.45 -1.73
CA PHE A 127 2.75 -1.77 -1.53
C PHE A 127 4.27 -1.63 -1.43
N THR A 128 4.87 -2.05 -0.33
CA THR A 128 6.31 -1.86 -0.08
C THR A 128 7.14 -3.08 -0.45
N MET A 129 8.45 -2.91 -0.46
CA MET A 129 9.40 -4.03 -0.57
C MET A 129 9.22 -5.06 0.57
N ASP A 130 8.96 -4.60 1.78
CA ASP A 130 8.71 -5.50 2.92
C ASP A 130 7.46 -6.36 2.69
N GLU A 131 6.37 -5.75 2.18
CA GLU A 131 5.15 -6.50 1.83
C GLU A 131 5.38 -7.50 0.70
N LEU A 132 6.21 -7.16 -0.29
CA LEU A 132 6.63 -8.09 -1.35
C LEU A 132 7.41 -9.27 -0.78
N GLN A 133 8.36 -9.02 0.12
CA GLN A 133 9.14 -10.07 0.76
C GLN A 133 8.29 -10.96 1.65
N GLU A 134 7.40 -10.37 2.45
CA GLU A 134 6.45 -11.12 3.27
C GLU A 134 5.55 -11.99 2.41
N TYR A 135 5.07 -11.47 1.28
CA TYR A 135 4.30 -12.25 0.32
C TYR A 135 5.10 -13.44 -0.20
N TRP A 136 6.34 -13.22 -0.63
CA TRP A 136 7.26 -14.26 -1.10
C TRP A 136 7.47 -15.36 -0.05
N TYR A 137 7.81 -14.98 1.18
CA TYR A 137 8.10 -15.92 2.26
C TYR A 137 6.87 -16.71 2.69
N LYS A 138 5.73 -16.03 2.86
CA LYS A 138 4.46 -16.67 3.22
C LYS A 138 4.02 -17.66 2.14
N THR A 139 4.14 -17.27 0.87
CA THR A 139 3.70 -18.10 -0.27
C THR A 139 4.54 -19.37 -0.39
N ASN A 140 5.84 -19.29 -0.08
CA ASN A 140 6.77 -20.43 -0.16
C ASN A 140 7.04 -21.14 1.17
N GLY A 141 6.39 -20.75 2.26
CA GLY A 141 6.59 -21.37 3.59
C GLY A 141 8.02 -21.22 4.11
N ILE A 142 8.62 -20.05 3.89
CA ILE A 142 10.00 -19.73 4.29
C ILE A 142 9.95 -18.93 5.59
N THR A 143 10.79 -19.31 6.55
CA THR A 143 11.10 -18.48 7.73
C THR A 143 12.41 -17.76 7.45
N PRO A 144 12.39 -16.47 7.07
CA PRO A 144 13.60 -15.76 6.68
C PRO A 144 14.43 -15.35 7.89
N ASN A 145 15.75 -15.29 7.71
CA ASN A 145 16.66 -14.57 8.61
C ASN A 145 17.09 -13.24 7.97
N ASP A 146 17.79 -12.38 8.73
CA ASP A 146 18.19 -11.05 8.25
C ASP A 146 19.09 -11.09 7.00
N HIS A 147 19.97 -12.09 6.90
CA HIS A 147 20.84 -12.24 5.74
C HIS A 147 20.03 -12.57 4.48
N MET A 148 19.07 -13.50 4.59
CA MET A 148 18.16 -13.85 3.50
C MET A 148 17.32 -12.65 3.08
N ARG A 149 16.78 -11.88 4.03
CA ARG A 149 16.01 -10.65 3.73
C ARG A 149 16.82 -9.68 2.89
N ARG A 150 18.07 -9.39 3.27
CA ARG A 150 18.92 -8.46 2.50
C ARG A 150 19.27 -9.01 1.11
N GLN A 151 19.53 -10.31 1.01
CA GLN A 151 19.83 -10.95 -0.27
C GLN A 151 18.64 -10.91 -1.22
N ASP A 152 17.46 -11.31 -0.74
CA ASP A 152 16.23 -11.33 -1.53
C ASP A 152 15.79 -9.91 -1.88
N GLU A 153 15.99 -8.94 -1.00
CA GLU A 153 15.74 -7.51 -1.29
C GLU A 153 16.56 -7.05 -2.50
N GLY A 154 17.84 -7.41 -2.55
CA GLY A 154 18.72 -7.12 -3.69
C GLY A 154 18.19 -7.73 -5.00
N LYS A 155 17.74 -9.00 -4.95
CA LYS A 155 17.18 -9.65 -6.14
C LYS A 155 15.83 -9.05 -6.56
N PHE A 156 14.95 -8.72 -5.62
CA PHE A 156 13.69 -8.08 -5.94
C PHE A 156 13.88 -6.68 -6.51
N LYS A 157 14.83 -5.89 -5.99
CA LYS A 157 15.21 -4.60 -6.58
C LYS A 157 15.69 -4.77 -8.03
N TYR A 158 16.50 -5.78 -8.31
CA TYR A 158 16.91 -6.10 -9.68
C TYR A 158 15.71 -6.46 -10.57
N LEU A 159 14.83 -7.35 -10.11
CA LEU A 159 13.66 -7.78 -10.88
C LEU A 159 12.68 -6.63 -11.14
N LEU A 160 12.45 -5.77 -10.15
CA LEU A 160 11.58 -4.58 -10.29
C LEU A 160 12.16 -3.51 -11.23
N GLY A 161 13.46 -3.57 -11.53
CA GLY A 161 14.08 -2.74 -12.57
C GLY A 161 13.74 -3.21 -14.00
N ILE A 162 13.19 -4.42 -14.15
CA ILE A 162 12.94 -5.07 -15.45
C ILE A 162 11.44 -5.36 -15.63
N TYR A 163 10.77 -5.77 -14.56
CA TYR A 163 9.39 -6.25 -14.54
C TYR A 163 8.56 -5.40 -13.58
N ASN A 164 7.27 -5.24 -13.88
CA ASN A 164 6.38 -4.57 -12.94
C ASN A 164 6.01 -5.47 -11.75
N ILE A 165 5.49 -4.86 -10.68
CA ILE A 165 5.13 -5.58 -9.45
C ILE A 165 4.02 -6.63 -9.67
N ASP A 166 3.12 -6.41 -10.63
CA ASP A 166 2.05 -7.36 -10.97
C ASP A 166 2.65 -8.67 -11.51
N GLU A 167 3.52 -8.55 -12.52
CA GLU A 167 4.23 -9.66 -13.15
C GLU A 167 5.03 -10.46 -12.13
N LEU A 168 5.73 -9.75 -11.23
CA LEU A 168 6.54 -10.38 -10.20
C LEU A 168 5.70 -11.21 -9.22
N LEU A 169 4.57 -10.67 -8.77
CA LEU A 169 3.67 -11.39 -7.86
C LEU A 169 3.01 -12.59 -8.54
N PHE A 170 2.59 -12.45 -9.79
CA PHE A 170 2.09 -13.59 -10.57
C PHE A 170 3.17 -14.65 -10.79
N ALA A 171 4.43 -14.27 -11.00
CA ALA A 171 5.52 -15.25 -11.10
C ALA A 171 5.70 -16.05 -9.81
N ILE A 172 5.49 -15.44 -8.64
CA ILE A 172 5.53 -16.13 -7.34
C ILE A 172 4.41 -17.17 -7.27
N ASP A 173 3.19 -16.79 -7.64
CA ASP A 173 2.02 -17.67 -7.63
C ASP A 173 2.16 -18.83 -8.63
N VAL A 174 2.58 -18.51 -9.85
CA VAL A 174 2.81 -19.49 -10.92
C VAL A 174 3.91 -20.47 -10.54
N ALA A 175 5.03 -19.97 -10.02
CA ALA A 175 6.12 -20.83 -9.54
C ALA A 175 5.64 -21.80 -8.46
N ARG A 176 4.81 -21.33 -7.52
CA ARG A 176 4.23 -22.19 -6.49
C ARG A 176 3.29 -23.24 -7.09
N SER A 177 2.37 -22.84 -7.97
CA SER A 177 1.37 -23.75 -8.56
C SER A 177 2.05 -24.83 -9.40
N MET A 178 2.89 -24.44 -10.34
CA MET A 178 3.57 -25.37 -11.25
C MET A 178 4.45 -26.37 -10.49
N ARG A 179 5.16 -25.90 -9.46
CA ARG A 179 5.99 -26.79 -8.64
C ARG A 179 5.14 -27.76 -7.83
N ALA A 180 4.01 -27.32 -7.27
CA ALA A 180 3.08 -28.20 -6.58
C ALA A 180 2.49 -29.27 -7.52
N GLU A 181 2.10 -28.89 -8.74
CA GLU A 181 1.62 -29.81 -9.78
C GLU A 181 2.68 -30.85 -10.16
N MET A 182 3.94 -30.44 -10.24
CA MET A 182 5.09 -31.32 -10.49
C MET A 182 5.61 -32.06 -9.24
N GLN A 183 4.94 -31.92 -8.09
CA GLN A 183 5.35 -32.50 -6.81
C GLN A 183 6.77 -32.08 -6.36
N LEU A 184 7.19 -30.87 -6.73
CA LEU A 184 8.45 -30.25 -6.33
C LEU A 184 8.26 -29.38 -5.09
N LEU A 185 9.31 -29.27 -4.27
CA LEU A 185 9.34 -28.36 -3.13
C LEU A 185 9.15 -26.90 -3.57
N PRO A 186 8.52 -26.02 -2.78
CA PRO A 186 8.42 -24.58 -3.08
C PRO A 186 9.78 -23.94 -3.36
N LEU A 187 9.77 -22.85 -4.12
CA LEU A 187 10.98 -22.15 -4.52
C LEU A 187 11.60 -21.50 -3.28
N ARG A 188 12.88 -21.77 -3.01
CA ARG A 188 13.60 -21.29 -1.82
C ARG A 188 14.49 -20.08 -2.10
N ASN A 189 14.79 -19.82 -3.38
CA ASN A 189 15.74 -18.82 -3.83
C ASN A 189 15.07 -17.88 -4.84
N ALA A 190 14.89 -16.61 -4.49
CA ALA A 190 14.25 -15.61 -5.35
C ALA A 190 14.95 -15.44 -6.72
N PHE A 191 16.20 -15.87 -6.86
CA PHE A 191 16.94 -15.82 -8.12
C PHE A 191 16.33 -16.73 -9.20
N ASP A 192 15.68 -17.82 -8.82
CA ASP A 192 15.05 -18.75 -9.76
C ASP A 192 13.66 -18.28 -10.24
N LEU A 193 13.14 -17.20 -9.66
CA LEU A 193 11.81 -16.67 -9.98
C LEU A 193 11.70 -16.17 -11.43
N GLU A 194 12.82 -15.71 -11.99
CA GLU A 194 12.91 -15.18 -13.35
C GLU A 194 12.48 -16.20 -14.42
N ARG A 195 12.63 -17.50 -14.12
CA ARG A 195 12.23 -18.60 -15.02
C ARG A 195 10.70 -18.70 -15.22
N TYR A 196 9.91 -18.07 -14.35
CA TYR A 196 8.44 -18.16 -14.35
C TYR A 196 7.78 -16.88 -14.86
N MET A 197 8.56 -15.87 -15.28
CA MET A 197 8.02 -14.58 -15.71
C MET A 197 7.19 -14.67 -17.00
N ASP A 198 7.61 -15.50 -17.96
CA ASP A 198 6.87 -15.68 -19.21
C ASP A 198 5.52 -16.36 -18.98
N ASP A 199 5.46 -17.33 -18.06
CA ASP A 199 4.21 -17.99 -17.70
C ASP A 199 3.31 -17.07 -16.85
N ALA A 200 3.90 -16.21 -16.01
CA ALA A 200 3.19 -15.14 -15.31
C ALA A 200 2.51 -14.17 -16.29
N ARG A 201 3.21 -13.74 -17.35
CA ARG A 201 2.64 -12.87 -18.39
C ARG A 201 1.47 -13.51 -19.10
N LYS A 202 1.61 -14.77 -19.52
CA LYS A 202 0.50 -15.52 -20.14
C LYS A 202 -0.70 -15.61 -19.22
N PHE A 203 -0.47 -15.83 -17.92
CA PHE A 203 -1.55 -15.89 -16.94
C PHE A 203 -2.27 -14.52 -16.78
N ILE A 204 -1.51 -13.43 -16.75
CA ILE A 204 -2.05 -12.06 -16.71
C ILE A 204 -2.88 -11.77 -17.97
N GLU A 205 -2.36 -12.12 -19.15
CA GLU A 205 -3.07 -11.95 -20.43
C GLU A 205 -4.36 -12.77 -20.46
N GLY A 206 -4.34 -14.01 -19.96
CA GLY A 206 -5.52 -14.83 -19.79
C GLY A 206 -6.59 -14.13 -18.94
N LYS A 207 -6.21 -13.58 -17.78
CA LYS A 207 -7.13 -12.79 -16.92
C LYS A 207 -7.67 -11.55 -17.62
N LYS A 208 -6.81 -10.82 -18.34
CA LYS A 208 -7.22 -9.64 -19.12
C LYS A 208 -8.27 -9.99 -20.15
N ASN A 209 -8.07 -11.07 -20.90
CA ASN A 209 -8.98 -11.53 -21.93
C ASN A 209 -10.35 -11.92 -21.35
N VAL A 210 -10.37 -12.62 -20.21
CA VAL A 210 -11.62 -12.95 -19.50
C VAL A 210 -12.35 -11.67 -19.08
N HIS A 211 -11.65 -10.70 -18.46
CA HIS A 211 -12.29 -9.45 -18.03
C HIS A 211 -12.85 -8.62 -19.20
N ILE A 212 -12.19 -8.65 -20.36
CA ILE A 212 -12.68 -8.02 -21.60
C ILE A 212 -13.95 -8.74 -22.08
N GLN A 213 -13.94 -10.06 -22.14
CA GLN A 213 -15.07 -10.88 -22.58
C GLN A 213 -16.29 -10.75 -21.66
N GLU A 214 -16.07 -10.70 -20.35
CA GLU A 214 -17.13 -10.58 -19.33
C GLU A 214 -17.62 -9.13 -19.15
N GLY A 215 -17.00 -8.15 -19.80
CA GLY A 215 -17.40 -6.74 -19.72
C GLY A 215 -17.14 -6.08 -18.36
N ILE A 216 -16.26 -6.66 -17.53
CA ILE A 216 -15.90 -6.18 -16.18
C ILE A 216 -15.17 -4.82 -16.25
N ASN A 217 -14.56 -4.47 -17.38
CA ASN A 217 -13.89 -3.19 -17.61
C ASN A 217 -14.86 -1.99 -17.83
N LYS A 218 -16.16 -2.12 -17.57
CA LYS A 218 -17.06 -0.95 -17.59
C LYS A 218 -16.80 -0.07 -16.37
N ILE A 219 -16.13 1.06 -16.58
CA ILE A 219 -16.04 2.15 -15.60
C ILE A 219 -17.46 2.64 -15.30
N VAL A 220 -18.01 2.28 -14.14
CA VAL A 220 -19.28 2.82 -13.66
C VAL A 220 -18.97 4.14 -12.98
N ARG A 221 -19.32 5.27 -13.62
CA ARG A 221 -19.30 6.57 -12.95
C ARG A 221 -20.40 6.57 -11.89
N LYS A 222 -20.05 6.99 -10.68
CA LYS A 222 -21.03 7.24 -9.62
C LYS A 222 -21.91 8.39 -10.09
N GLU A 223 -23.22 8.15 -10.26
CA GLU A 223 -24.16 9.24 -10.47
C GLU A 223 -24.20 10.10 -9.20
N GLU A 224 -24.08 11.43 -9.39
CA GLU A 224 -24.13 12.44 -8.33
C GLU A 224 -25.53 12.58 -7.72
#